data_AF-A0A7R8CUS2-F1
#
_entry.id   AF-A0A7R8CUS2-F1
#
_cell.length_a   1.000
_cell.length_b   1.000
_cell.length_c   1.000
_cell.angle_alpha   90.00
_cell.angle_beta   90.00
_cell.angle_gamma   90.00
#
_symmetry.space_group_name_H-M   'P 1'
#
loop_
_entity.id
_entity.type
_entity.pdbx_description
1 polymer ?
#
loop_
_entity_poly.entity_id
_entity_poly.type
_entity_poly.pdbx_seq_one_letter_code
_entity_poly.pdbx_strand_id
1 'polypeptide(L)'
;MMFLICLLLISFLSQEAESHGRLMDPPSRNSMWRFGFINPINYNDNENYCGGVTVQFEQNGGKCGVCGDNYADPQPRDHEKGGTYGNGVITKRYKSGTILPVEVELTTNHQGIFEFKLCPMASDKEIATQECFDKNPLSFLSKPNETIFPIPPNTTKEITFHLDLILPEDLTCHQCVLQWTYNAGNTWGDCGNGTGAVGCGPQETFVNCADIQIFDSSLDLPSNTIENLNRIYIQSHLQSRLVVKHIVCIANGLFRTWPESDKWCQQNCLKYPPYCPPSRCSCLKSCKAIGKLEGVEGTDVYCHRRCLRYPTDCPRMNVNA
;
A
#
# COMPACT_ATOMS: atom_id res chain seq x y z
N MET A 1 3.42 -2.36 -58.67
CA MET A 1 2.18 -2.81 -57.99
C MET A 1 2.51 -4.18 -57.44
N MET A 2 3.02 -4.35 -56.22
CA MET A 2 2.34 -4.06 -54.96
C MET A 2 3.37 -4.20 -53.83
N PHE A 3 3.97 -3.08 -53.40
CA PHE A 3 4.53 -2.97 -52.06
C PHE A 3 3.36 -2.52 -51.19
N LEU A 4 2.81 -3.39 -50.34
CA LEU A 4 1.96 -2.94 -49.24
C LEU A 4 1.99 -3.97 -48.09
N ILE A 5 2.85 -3.70 -47.12
CA ILE A 5 2.55 -3.74 -45.68
C ILE A 5 1.95 -5.07 -45.18
N CYS A 6 2.83 -6.04 -44.93
CA CYS A 6 2.60 -7.06 -43.90
C CYS A 6 3.35 -6.64 -42.61
N LEU A 7 3.18 -5.38 -42.19
CA LEU A 7 3.37 -5.01 -40.80
C LEU A 7 2.14 -5.53 -40.07
N LEU A 8 2.21 -6.79 -39.66
CA LEU A 8 1.50 -7.27 -38.49
C LEU A 8 1.97 -6.38 -37.33
N LEU A 9 1.30 -5.25 -37.15
CA LEU A 9 1.16 -4.61 -35.86
C LEU A 9 0.52 -5.68 -34.97
N ILE A 10 1.37 -6.53 -34.38
CA ILE A 10 1.14 -7.02 -33.04
C ILE A 10 1.14 -5.75 -32.21
N SER A 11 -0.03 -5.11 -32.13
CA SER A 11 -0.36 -4.27 -31.01
C SER A 11 -0.26 -5.18 -29.80
N PHE A 12 0.96 -5.29 -29.27
CA PHE A 12 1.19 -5.65 -27.88
C PHE A 12 0.38 -4.63 -27.10
N LEU A 13 -0.88 -4.96 -26.82
CA LEU A 13 -1.57 -4.44 -25.68
C LEU A 13 -0.75 -4.96 -24.51
N SER A 14 0.27 -4.20 -24.12
CA SER A 14 0.83 -4.26 -22.78
C SER A 14 -0.37 -4.02 -21.87
N GLN A 15 -1.02 -5.10 -21.43
CA GLN A 15 -1.94 -5.02 -20.31
C GLN A 15 -1.04 -4.65 -19.14
N GLU A 16 -1.00 -3.36 -18.83
CA GLU A 16 -0.47 -2.84 -17.58
C GLU A 16 -1.31 -3.49 -16.48
N ALA A 17 -0.79 -4.59 -15.96
CA ALA A 17 -1.39 -5.33 -14.88
C ALA A 17 -0.94 -4.64 -13.59
N GLU A 18 -1.66 -3.57 -13.22
CA GLU A 18 -1.40 -2.74 -12.05
C GLU A 18 -1.64 -3.54 -10.75
N SER A 19 -0.59 -3.68 -9.96
CA SER A 19 -0.61 -4.22 -8.61
C SER A 19 -1.05 -3.18 -7.61
N HIS A 20 -1.48 -3.64 -6.46
CA HIS A 20 -1.96 -2.74 -5.44
C HIS A 20 -1.74 -3.37 -4.08
N GLY A 21 -1.15 -2.61 -3.17
CA GLY A 21 -0.90 -3.07 -1.83
C GLY A 21 -0.44 -1.99 -0.88
N ARG A 22 -0.59 -2.26 0.41
CA ARG A 22 -0.26 -1.34 1.49
C ARG A 22 0.21 -2.07 2.74
N LEU A 23 1.09 -1.40 3.50
CA LEU A 23 1.51 -1.84 4.82
C LEU A 23 0.48 -1.37 5.88
N MET A 24 -0.17 -2.34 6.51
CA MET A 24 -1.29 -2.14 7.44
C MET A 24 -0.89 -2.21 8.91
N ASP A 25 0.12 -3.01 9.26
CA ASP A 25 0.72 -3.02 10.60
C ASP A 25 2.25 -3.10 10.47
N PRO A 26 3.04 -2.22 11.12
CA PRO A 26 2.62 -0.93 11.64
C PRO A 26 1.96 -0.08 10.53
N PRO A 27 0.86 0.66 10.81
CA PRO A 27 0.19 1.45 9.77
C PRO A 27 1.17 2.41 9.08
N SER A 28 1.27 2.31 7.76
CA SER A 28 2.09 3.24 6.97
C SER A 28 1.42 4.59 6.84
N ARG A 29 2.21 5.64 6.54
CA ARG A 29 1.78 7.04 6.42
C ARG A 29 0.53 7.21 5.54
N ASN A 30 0.48 6.50 4.41
CA ASN A 30 -0.66 6.43 3.48
C ASN A 30 -1.91 5.78 4.10
N SER A 31 -1.76 4.81 5.01
CA SER A 31 -2.85 3.99 5.56
C SER A 31 -3.27 4.38 6.97
N MET A 32 -2.55 5.28 7.65
CA MET A 32 -2.76 5.70 9.03
C MET A 32 -4.22 6.12 9.32
N TRP A 33 -4.86 6.84 8.39
CA TRP A 33 -6.25 7.30 8.56
C TRP A 33 -7.25 6.14 8.75
N ARG A 34 -6.97 4.94 8.21
CA ARG A 34 -7.83 3.75 8.37
C ARG A 34 -7.95 3.28 9.82
N PHE A 35 -6.98 3.65 10.63
CA PHE A 35 -6.85 3.28 12.04
C PHE A 35 -7.20 4.44 12.99
N GLY A 36 -7.71 5.56 12.46
CA GLY A 36 -8.14 6.71 13.26
C GLY A 36 -7.02 7.66 13.69
N PHE A 37 -5.84 7.55 13.08
CA PHE A 37 -4.82 8.59 13.21
C PHE A 37 -5.27 9.87 12.50
N ILE A 38 -4.72 11.01 12.94
CA ILE A 38 -5.07 12.35 12.44
C ILE A 38 -4.59 12.64 11.01
N ASN A 39 -3.94 11.67 10.36
CA ASN A 39 -3.44 11.83 9.00
C ASN A 39 -4.58 12.12 8.03
N PRO A 40 -4.35 12.95 7.00
CA PRO A 40 -5.30 13.13 5.91
C PRO A 40 -5.66 11.77 5.28
N ILE A 41 -6.90 11.66 4.80
CA ILE A 41 -7.36 10.45 4.12
C ILE A 41 -6.69 10.36 2.74
N ASN A 42 -5.93 9.28 2.52
CA ASN A 42 -5.50 8.85 1.19
C ASN A 42 -6.42 7.71 0.73
N TYR A 43 -7.36 8.00 -0.16
CA TYR A 43 -8.31 6.98 -0.65
C TYR A 43 -7.66 5.88 -1.48
N ASN A 44 -6.53 6.19 -2.14
CA ASN A 44 -5.76 5.28 -2.98
C ASN A 44 -4.45 4.91 -2.28
N ASP A 45 -4.52 4.66 -0.98
CA ASP A 45 -3.36 4.34 -0.14
C ASP A 45 -2.68 3.01 -0.50
N ASN A 46 -3.28 2.21 -1.37
CA ASN A 46 -2.68 1.01 -1.96
C ASN A 46 -1.95 1.27 -3.30
N GLU A 47 -1.86 2.54 -3.75
CA GLU A 47 -1.24 2.98 -5.03
C GLU A 47 0.05 3.78 -4.79
N ASN A 48 0.83 3.51 -3.74
CA ASN A 48 2.15 4.16 -3.56
C ASN A 48 3.23 3.45 -4.41
N TYR A 49 3.05 3.55 -5.72
CA TYR A 49 3.70 2.79 -6.81
C TYR A 49 4.77 3.55 -7.62
N CYS A 50 5.49 4.50 -7.01
CA CYS A 50 6.57 5.25 -7.67
C CYS A 50 6.14 6.09 -8.88
N GLY A 51 4.84 6.36 -9.04
CA GLY A 51 4.24 7.01 -10.20
C GLY A 51 3.85 6.05 -11.34
N GLY A 52 4.02 4.74 -11.16
CA GLY A 52 3.77 3.71 -12.17
C GLY A 52 5.03 3.33 -12.97
N VAL A 53 4.99 2.16 -13.63
CA VAL A 53 6.15 1.57 -14.32
C VAL A 53 6.81 2.52 -15.32
N THR A 54 6.03 3.15 -16.21
CA THR A 54 6.56 4.09 -17.20
C THR A 54 7.24 5.29 -16.56
N VAL A 55 6.62 5.89 -15.53
CA VAL A 55 7.20 7.04 -14.83
C VAL A 55 8.49 6.63 -14.12
N GLN A 56 8.48 5.51 -13.41
CA GLN A 56 9.65 5.02 -12.68
C GLN A 56 10.81 4.72 -13.63
N PHE A 57 10.62 3.89 -14.66
CA PHE A 57 11.72 3.35 -15.44
C PHE A 57 12.10 4.21 -16.65
N GLU A 58 11.13 4.76 -17.39
CA GLU A 58 11.42 5.55 -18.59
C GLU A 58 11.74 7.00 -18.27
N GLN A 59 11.02 7.61 -17.31
CA GLN A 59 11.17 9.04 -16.99
C GLN A 59 12.18 9.28 -15.86
N ASN A 60 12.14 8.43 -14.81
CA ASN A 60 12.98 8.59 -13.63
C ASN A 60 14.22 7.69 -13.62
N GLY A 61 14.46 6.90 -14.68
CA GLY A 61 15.64 6.05 -14.80
C GLY A 61 15.70 4.94 -13.75
N GLY A 62 14.55 4.37 -13.41
CA GLY A 62 14.36 3.32 -12.40
C GLY A 62 14.19 3.83 -10.97
N LYS A 63 14.27 5.14 -10.74
CA LYS A 63 14.23 5.72 -9.40
C LYS A 63 12.80 5.90 -8.88
N CYS A 64 12.65 5.71 -7.57
CA CYS A 64 11.41 5.89 -6.82
C CYS A 64 11.63 6.84 -5.65
N GLY A 65 10.59 7.57 -5.21
CA GLY A 65 10.62 8.27 -3.93
C GLY A 65 10.76 7.27 -2.77
N VAL A 66 11.45 7.65 -1.69
CA VAL A 66 11.78 6.73 -0.58
C VAL A 66 10.56 6.14 0.12
N CYS A 67 9.37 6.75 -0.05
CA CYS A 67 8.11 6.29 0.51
C CYS A 67 7.03 6.05 -0.56
N GLY A 68 7.44 5.79 -1.81
CA GLY A 68 6.56 5.33 -2.90
C GLY A 68 5.98 6.42 -3.78
N ASP A 69 6.33 7.67 -3.52
CA ASP A 69 5.99 8.82 -4.36
C ASP A 69 6.76 8.79 -5.70
N ASN A 70 6.28 9.55 -6.68
CA ASN A 70 7.01 9.79 -7.91
C ASN A 70 8.36 10.49 -7.60
N TYR A 71 9.46 9.93 -8.11
CA TYR A 71 10.79 10.46 -7.84
C TYR A 71 10.99 11.90 -8.36
N ALA A 72 10.30 12.31 -9.43
CA ALA A 72 10.42 13.68 -9.95
C ALA A 72 9.75 14.75 -9.05
N ASP A 73 8.88 14.34 -8.12
CA ASP A 73 8.18 15.28 -7.25
C ASP A 73 9.16 15.96 -6.28
N PRO A 74 8.95 17.26 -5.96
CA PRO A 74 9.83 18.00 -5.07
C PRO A 74 9.80 17.42 -3.65
N GLN A 75 10.95 17.45 -2.97
CA GLN A 75 11.02 17.07 -1.56
C GLN A 75 10.60 18.22 -0.62
N PRO A 76 9.94 17.93 0.51
CA PRO A 76 9.45 16.60 0.90
C PRO A 76 8.26 16.18 0.03
N ARG A 77 8.32 14.96 -0.49
CA ARG A 77 7.18 14.35 -1.21
C ARG A 77 6.06 14.02 -0.23
N ASP A 78 4.88 13.72 -0.74
CA ASP A 78 3.68 13.55 0.08
C ASP A 78 3.84 12.55 1.23
N HIS A 79 4.54 11.44 1.01
CA HIS A 79 4.77 10.41 2.03
C HIS A 79 6.14 10.51 2.72
N GLU A 80 6.95 11.52 2.42
CA GLU A 80 8.20 11.82 3.12
C GLU A 80 7.96 12.69 4.36
N LYS A 81 8.94 12.75 5.28
CA LYS A 81 8.84 13.57 6.50
C LYS A 81 8.59 15.04 6.12
N GLY A 82 7.52 15.63 6.65
CA GLY A 82 7.12 17.00 6.33
C GLY A 82 6.19 17.12 5.12
N GLY A 83 5.93 16.03 4.39
CA GLY A 83 4.88 15.95 3.38
C GLY A 83 3.49 15.75 3.99
N THR A 84 2.46 15.75 3.14
CA THR A 84 1.03 15.63 3.50
C THR A 84 0.72 14.49 4.48
N TYR A 85 1.36 13.34 4.31
CA TYR A 85 1.15 12.13 5.12
C TYR A 85 2.31 11.84 6.08
N GLY A 86 3.47 12.47 5.90
CA GLY A 86 4.67 12.29 6.74
C GLY A 86 4.70 13.17 7.99
N ASN A 87 3.65 13.07 8.80
CA ASN A 87 3.40 13.95 9.95
C ASN A 87 4.26 13.62 11.21
N GLY A 88 5.11 12.61 11.16
CA GLY A 88 5.99 12.22 12.27
C GLY A 88 5.29 11.54 13.45
N VAL A 89 4.11 10.96 13.21
CA VAL A 89 3.32 10.29 14.25
C VAL A 89 3.80 8.85 14.42
N ILE A 90 4.33 8.53 15.60
CA ILE A 90 4.73 7.15 15.95
C ILE A 90 3.49 6.25 16.03
N THR A 91 3.39 5.28 15.12
CA THR A 91 2.22 4.38 15.01
C THR A 91 2.34 3.17 15.92
N LYS A 92 3.57 2.69 16.16
CA LYS A 92 3.87 1.55 17.03
C LYS A 92 5.22 1.74 17.74
N ARG A 93 5.37 1.05 18.87
CA ARG A 93 6.60 1.03 19.67
C ARG A 93 7.01 -0.40 19.92
N TYR A 94 8.29 -0.70 19.75
CA TYR A 94 8.86 -2.04 19.92
C TYR A 94 10.08 -1.97 20.82
N LYS A 95 10.38 -3.07 21.51
CA LYS A 95 11.63 -3.20 22.24
C LYS A 95 12.72 -3.65 21.27
N SER A 96 13.93 -3.14 21.42
CA SER A 96 15.11 -3.60 20.67
C SER A 96 15.30 -5.11 20.80
N GLY A 97 15.79 -5.76 19.73
CA GLY A 97 15.99 -7.21 19.68
C GLY A 97 14.73 -8.07 19.70
N THR A 98 13.53 -7.48 19.60
CA THR A 98 12.27 -8.24 19.58
C THR A 98 11.71 -8.44 18.17
N ILE A 99 10.67 -9.26 18.06
CA ILE A 99 9.97 -9.47 16.80
C ILE A 99 9.12 -8.23 16.49
N LEU A 100 9.22 -7.76 15.25
CA LEU A 100 8.33 -6.77 14.67
C LEU A 100 7.32 -7.49 13.76
N PRO A 101 6.09 -7.77 14.24
CA PRO A 101 5.03 -8.30 13.40
C PRO A 101 4.57 -7.24 12.39
N VAL A 102 4.46 -7.65 11.13
CA VAL A 102 3.93 -6.82 10.04
C VAL A 102 2.71 -7.44 9.38
N GLU A 103 1.79 -6.58 8.96
CA GLU A 103 0.62 -6.94 8.16
C GLU A 103 0.71 -6.18 6.82
N VAL A 104 0.81 -6.93 5.71
CA VAL A 104 0.79 -6.39 4.35
C VAL A 104 -0.49 -6.84 3.66
N GLU A 105 -1.29 -5.89 3.19
CA GLU A 105 -2.50 -6.17 2.43
C GLU A 105 -2.23 -5.92 0.95
N LEU A 106 -2.29 -6.97 0.13
CA LEU A 106 -2.35 -6.85 -1.32
C LEU A 106 -3.81 -6.90 -1.75
N THR A 107 -4.34 -5.75 -2.15
CA THR A 107 -5.66 -5.66 -2.79
C THR A 107 -5.59 -6.16 -4.22
N THR A 108 -4.41 -6.26 -4.81
CA THR A 108 -4.19 -6.89 -6.12
C THR A 108 -2.78 -7.49 -6.17
N ASN A 109 -2.69 -8.77 -5.88
CA ASN A 109 -1.46 -9.55 -5.86
C ASN A 109 -1.01 -9.89 -7.29
N HIS A 110 0.23 -9.57 -7.62
CA HIS A 110 0.86 -9.91 -8.90
C HIS A 110 2.21 -10.57 -8.71
N GLN A 111 2.32 -11.41 -7.67
CA GLN A 111 3.53 -12.17 -7.34
C GLN A 111 4.73 -11.24 -7.13
N GLY A 112 5.95 -11.76 -7.14
CA GLY A 112 7.15 -10.97 -6.90
C GLY A 112 7.64 -11.10 -5.45
N ILE A 113 8.20 -10.03 -4.90
CA ILE A 113 8.95 -10.09 -3.65
C ILE A 113 8.64 -8.93 -2.71
N PHE A 114 8.73 -9.18 -1.40
CA PHE A 114 8.76 -8.14 -0.38
C PHE A 114 10.15 -7.99 0.20
N GLU A 115 10.50 -6.74 0.51
CA GLU A 115 11.66 -6.36 1.30
C GLU A 115 11.24 -5.41 2.41
N PHE A 116 11.92 -5.49 3.55
CA PHE A 116 11.74 -4.58 4.67
C PHE A 116 13.08 -4.01 5.09
N LYS A 117 13.13 -2.69 5.21
CA LYS A 117 14.31 -1.94 5.62
C LYS A 117 13.95 -0.95 6.70
N LEU A 118 14.89 -0.64 7.57
CA LEU A 118 14.70 0.29 8.66
C LEU A 118 15.62 1.51 8.48
N CYS A 119 15.17 2.69 8.86
CA CYS A 119 16.04 3.85 8.97
C CYS A 119 15.90 4.47 10.36
N PRO A 120 16.91 4.32 11.25
CA PRO A 120 16.95 5.05 12.51
C PRO A 120 17.27 6.52 12.24
N MET A 121 16.28 7.40 12.37
CA MET A 121 16.43 8.83 12.07
C MET A 121 17.34 9.50 13.09
N ALA A 122 18.25 10.36 12.64
CA ALA A 122 19.12 11.09 13.56
C ALA A 122 18.38 12.26 14.24
N SER A 123 17.35 12.81 13.59
CA SER A 123 16.51 13.88 14.17
C SER A 123 15.12 13.94 13.55
N ASP A 124 14.19 14.58 14.26
CA ASP A 124 12.81 14.80 13.78
C ASP A 124 12.70 15.77 12.59
N LYS A 125 13.82 16.35 12.12
CA LYS A 125 13.85 17.28 10.98
C LYS A 125 14.38 16.64 9.70
N GLU A 126 14.92 15.44 9.79
CA GLU A 126 15.55 14.75 8.66
C GLU A 126 14.52 13.97 7.84
N ILE A 127 14.75 13.87 6.53
CA ILE A 127 14.02 12.97 5.64
C ILE A 127 14.85 11.69 5.50
N ALA A 128 14.23 10.54 5.72
CA ALA A 128 14.89 9.24 5.57
C ALA A 128 15.45 9.10 4.15
N THR A 129 16.68 8.60 4.03
CA THR A 129 17.34 8.39 2.73
C THR A 129 17.35 6.91 2.37
N GLN A 130 17.40 6.59 1.07
CA GLN A 130 17.56 5.20 0.65
C GLN A 130 18.88 4.59 1.17
N GLU A 131 19.94 5.40 1.28
CA GLU A 131 21.21 4.97 1.87
C GLU A 131 21.06 4.51 3.33
N CYS A 132 20.22 5.18 4.13
CA CYS A 132 19.92 4.77 5.50
C CYS A 132 19.19 3.41 5.53
N PHE A 133 18.19 3.23 4.67
CA PHE A 133 17.46 1.97 4.55
C PHE A 133 18.36 0.82 4.10
N ASP A 134 19.20 1.04 3.10
CA ASP A 134 20.06 0.00 2.52
C ASP A 134 21.13 -0.49 3.50
N LYS A 135 21.47 0.30 4.53
CA LYS A 135 22.36 -0.11 5.63
C LYS A 135 21.68 -1.00 6.66
N ASN A 136 20.35 -1.05 6.70
CA ASN A 136 19.61 -1.75 7.75
C ASN A 136 18.44 -2.59 7.17
N PRO A 137 18.71 -3.60 6.34
CA PRO A 137 17.69 -4.57 5.93
C PRO A 137 17.27 -5.43 7.12
N LEU A 138 15.98 -5.79 7.18
CA LEU A 138 15.43 -6.67 8.19
C LEU A 138 15.26 -8.09 7.64
N SER A 139 15.51 -9.09 8.48
CA SER A 139 15.30 -10.50 8.12
C SER A 139 14.00 -11.05 8.68
N PHE A 140 13.51 -12.13 8.09
CA PHE A 140 12.26 -12.79 8.49
C PHE A 140 12.51 -13.85 9.56
N LEU A 141 11.66 -13.92 10.59
CA LEU A 141 11.73 -14.95 11.62
C LEU A 141 11.57 -16.37 11.03
N SER A 142 10.72 -16.52 10.01
CA SER A 142 10.49 -17.80 9.32
C SER A 142 11.68 -18.25 8.47
N LYS A 143 12.57 -17.32 8.10
CA LYS A 143 13.78 -17.56 7.31
C LYS A 143 14.91 -16.63 7.78
N PRO A 144 15.55 -16.95 8.93
CA PRO A 144 16.61 -16.11 9.47
C PRO A 144 17.71 -15.88 8.44
N ASN A 145 18.26 -14.66 8.38
CA ASN A 145 19.24 -14.18 7.39
C ASN A 145 18.72 -13.93 5.96
N GLU A 146 17.48 -14.26 5.64
CA GLU A 146 16.86 -13.84 4.37
C GLU A 146 16.24 -12.45 4.52
N THR A 147 16.55 -11.54 3.61
CA THR A 147 15.98 -10.16 3.58
C THR A 147 14.94 -9.98 2.48
N ILE A 148 14.71 -11.02 1.68
CA ILE A 148 13.74 -11.07 0.59
C ILE A 148 12.69 -12.14 0.92
N PHE A 149 11.41 -11.75 0.88
CA PHE A 149 10.29 -12.68 0.96
C PHE A 149 9.64 -12.87 -0.41
N PRO A 150 9.85 -14.00 -1.09
CA PRO A 150 9.13 -14.29 -2.33
C PRO A 150 7.67 -14.63 -2.03
N ILE A 151 6.76 -13.98 -2.74
CA ILE A 151 5.33 -14.32 -2.69
C ILE A 151 5.15 -15.74 -3.23
N PRO A 152 4.56 -16.67 -2.45
CA PRO A 152 4.40 -18.04 -2.91
C PRO A 152 3.59 -18.12 -4.22
N PRO A 153 3.92 -19.05 -5.12
CA PRO A 153 3.12 -19.28 -6.32
C PRO A 153 1.69 -19.72 -5.93
N ASN A 154 0.72 -19.44 -6.79
CA ASN A 154 -0.71 -19.74 -6.56
C ASN A 154 -1.35 -19.04 -5.36
N THR A 155 -0.72 -17.99 -4.83
CA THR A 155 -1.35 -17.12 -3.84
C THR A 155 -2.57 -16.42 -4.45
N THR A 156 -3.63 -16.24 -3.67
CA THR A 156 -4.86 -15.58 -4.11
C THR A 156 -4.62 -14.15 -4.59
N LYS A 157 -5.52 -13.66 -5.46
CA LYS A 157 -5.44 -12.31 -6.04
C LYS A 157 -5.57 -11.20 -5.00
N GLU A 158 -6.29 -11.47 -3.93
CA GLU A 158 -6.40 -10.61 -2.75
C GLU A 158 -5.93 -11.40 -1.54
N ILE A 159 -5.03 -10.82 -0.75
CA ILE A 159 -4.47 -11.50 0.41
C ILE A 159 -3.89 -10.50 1.42
N THR A 160 -3.95 -10.89 2.69
CA THR A 160 -3.20 -10.26 3.77
C THR A 160 -2.09 -11.20 4.23
N PHE A 161 -0.84 -10.73 4.15
CA PHE A 161 0.31 -11.43 4.70
C PHE A 161 0.55 -10.97 6.13
N HIS A 162 0.72 -11.94 7.03
CA HIS A 162 1.21 -11.71 8.38
C HIS A 162 2.63 -12.28 8.45
N LEU A 163 3.62 -11.40 8.59
CA LEU A 163 5.03 -11.76 8.61
C LEU A 163 5.66 -11.25 9.91
N ASP A 164 6.68 -11.96 10.38
CA ASP A 164 7.44 -11.58 11.57
C ASP A 164 8.86 -11.22 11.16
N LEU A 165 9.27 -9.97 11.44
CA LEU A 165 10.61 -9.46 11.18
C LEU A 165 11.45 -9.47 12.47
N ILE A 166 12.75 -9.63 12.34
CA ILE A 166 13.69 -9.58 13.46
C ILE A 166 14.27 -8.17 13.58
N LEU A 167 14.06 -7.50 14.72
CA LEU A 167 14.76 -6.24 15.02
C LEU A 167 16.19 -6.50 15.49
N PRO A 168 17.17 -5.67 15.11
CA PRO A 168 18.53 -5.77 15.65
C PRO A 168 18.54 -5.56 17.18
N GLU A 169 19.42 -6.25 17.90
CA GLU A 169 19.50 -6.19 19.37
C GLU A 169 19.99 -4.85 19.91
N ASP A 170 20.86 -4.15 19.16
CA ASP A 170 21.50 -2.91 19.59
C ASP A 170 20.95 -1.65 18.89
N LEU A 171 19.78 -1.74 18.25
CA LEU A 171 19.18 -0.62 17.52
C LEU A 171 18.06 0.03 18.32
N THR A 172 18.26 1.29 18.69
CA THR A 172 17.21 2.14 19.28
C THR A 172 17.04 3.42 18.49
N CYS A 173 15.83 3.98 18.54
CA CYS A 173 15.50 5.20 17.83
C CYS A 173 14.26 5.86 18.44
N HIS A 174 14.31 7.18 18.61
CA HIS A 174 13.13 7.96 18.98
C HIS A 174 12.07 7.90 17.87
N GLN A 175 12.53 8.02 16.63
CA GLN A 175 11.74 7.80 15.42
C GLN A 175 12.59 6.95 14.45
N CYS A 176 12.09 5.76 14.14
CA CYS A 176 12.54 4.97 13.00
C CYS A 176 11.49 5.04 11.90
N VAL A 177 11.95 4.99 10.65
CA VAL A 177 11.07 4.73 9.51
C VAL A 177 11.24 3.27 9.10
N LEU A 178 10.16 2.51 9.04
CA LEU A 178 10.12 1.19 8.41
C LEU A 178 9.68 1.36 6.96
N GLN A 179 10.49 0.91 6.01
CA GLN A 179 10.19 0.89 4.58
C GLN A 179 9.80 -0.53 4.18
N TRP A 180 8.56 -0.71 3.73
CA TRP A 180 8.14 -1.90 3.01
C TRP A 180 8.26 -1.62 1.52
N THR A 181 8.95 -2.50 0.79
CA THR A 181 9.02 -2.48 -0.67
C THR A 181 8.38 -3.75 -1.22
N TYR A 182 7.48 -3.59 -2.18
CA TYR A 182 6.92 -4.68 -2.98
C TYR A 182 7.29 -4.47 -4.44
N ASN A 183 8.12 -5.37 -4.95
CA ASN A 183 8.43 -5.44 -6.38
C ASN A 183 7.57 -6.55 -6.99
N ALA A 184 6.61 -6.17 -7.85
CA ALA A 184 5.72 -7.11 -8.51
C ALA A 184 6.49 -8.03 -9.48
N GLY A 185 5.87 -9.12 -9.93
CA GLY A 185 6.57 -10.14 -10.72
C GLY A 185 5.74 -10.74 -11.85
N ASN A 186 4.76 -10.00 -12.35
CA ASN A 186 3.78 -10.46 -13.35
C ASN A 186 4.03 -9.91 -14.76
N THR A 187 4.93 -8.95 -14.92
CA THR A 187 5.19 -8.32 -16.22
C THR A 187 6.24 -9.12 -16.97
N TRP A 188 5.99 -9.41 -18.25
CA TRP A 188 7.00 -10.03 -19.10
C TRP A 188 8.03 -9.00 -19.53
N GLY A 189 9.31 -9.34 -19.43
CA GLY A 189 10.39 -8.48 -19.91
C GLY A 189 11.65 -9.25 -20.29
N ASP A 190 12.62 -8.52 -20.82
CA ASP A 190 13.95 -9.04 -21.15
C ASP A 190 14.72 -9.38 -19.86
N CYS A 191 15.25 -10.60 -19.77
CA CYS A 191 16.05 -11.07 -18.65
C CYS A 191 17.54 -10.67 -18.77
N GLY A 192 17.94 -9.97 -19.85
CA GLY A 192 19.31 -9.49 -20.07
C GLY A 192 20.30 -10.57 -20.54
N ASN A 193 19.81 -11.79 -20.77
CA ASN A 193 20.58 -12.94 -21.25
C ASN A 193 20.09 -13.43 -22.64
N GLY A 194 19.34 -12.58 -23.35
CA GLY A 194 18.73 -12.90 -24.64
C GLY A 194 17.44 -13.73 -24.55
N THR A 195 16.95 -14.02 -23.34
CA THR A 195 15.62 -14.58 -23.11
C THR A 195 14.71 -13.54 -22.48
N GLY A 196 13.40 -13.77 -22.55
CA GLY A 196 12.45 -12.99 -21.77
C GLY A 196 11.45 -13.89 -21.07
N ALA A 197 11.02 -13.45 -19.90
CA ALA A 197 10.14 -14.19 -19.03
C ALA A 197 9.29 -13.24 -18.19
N VAL A 198 8.22 -13.80 -17.62
CA VAL A 198 7.41 -13.12 -16.60
C VAL A 198 8.29 -12.86 -15.37
N GLY A 199 8.25 -11.64 -14.84
CA GLY A 199 9.08 -11.18 -13.73
C GLY A 199 10.46 -10.66 -14.13
N CYS A 200 10.83 -10.70 -15.42
CA CYS A 200 12.05 -10.08 -15.94
C CYS A 200 11.81 -8.64 -16.40
N GLY A 201 12.88 -7.84 -16.48
CA GLY A 201 12.81 -6.44 -16.87
C GLY A 201 12.12 -5.55 -15.82
N PRO A 202 11.75 -4.31 -16.19
CA PRO A 202 11.02 -3.40 -15.32
C PRO A 202 9.73 -4.02 -14.77
N GLN A 203 9.55 -3.93 -13.46
CA GLN A 203 8.36 -4.38 -12.75
C GLN A 203 7.84 -3.24 -11.88
N GLU A 204 6.53 -3.23 -11.64
CA GLU A 204 5.92 -2.22 -10.78
C GLU A 204 6.41 -2.33 -9.34
N THR A 205 6.76 -1.19 -8.75
CA THR A 205 7.32 -1.12 -7.40
C THR A 205 6.41 -0.31 -6.50
N PHE A 206 6.04 -0.86 -5.35
CA PHE A 206 5.29 -0.19 -4.30
C PHE A 206 6.17 0.02 -3.10
N VAL A 207 6.15 1.22 -2.51
CA VAL A 207 6.93 1.53 -1.32
C VAL A 207 6.05 2.22 -0.31
N ASN A 208 6.06 1.78 0.94
CA ASN A 208 5.35 2.45 2.03
C ASN A 208 6.30 2.69 3.20
N CYS A 209 6.09 3.79 3.91
CA CYS A 209 6.85 4.14 5.11
C CYS A 209 5.93 4.17 6.33
N ALA A 210 6.35 3.56 7.44
CA ALA A 210 5.69 3.64 8.74
C ALA A 210 6.65 4.21 9.80
N ASP A 211 6.18 5.15 10.61
CA ASP A 211 6.96 5.74 11.69
C ASP A 211 6.77 4.94 12.99
N ILE A 212 7.85 4.34 13.49
CA ILE A 212 7.85 3.50 14.71
C ILE A 212 8.91 4.00 15.70
N GLN A 213 8.80 3.58 16.96
CA GLN A 213 9.83 3.82 17.96
C GLN A 213 10.43 2.50 18.42
N ILE A 214 11.75 2.46 18.61
CA ILE A 214 12.44 1.30 19.16
C ILE A 214 13.22 1.72 20.41
N PHE A 215 12.92 1.06 21.54
CA PHE A 215 13.47 1.41 22.85
C PHE A 215 14.22 0.21 23.47
N ASP A 216 15.19 0.49 24.33
CA ASP A 216 15.97 -0.56 25.02
C ASP A 216 15.21 -1.13 26.23
N SER A 217 14.71 -0.25 27.10
CA SER A 217 13.95 -0.64 28.30
C SER A 217 12.56 0.00 28.34
N SER A 218 11.58 -0.67 28.96
CA SER A 218 10.23 -0.10 29.14
C SER A 218 10.22 1.15 30.04
N LEU A 219 11.34 1.48 30.69
CA LEU A 219 11.53 2.69 31.48
C LEU A 219 11.84 3.92 30.60
N ASP A 220 12.20 3.72 29.34
CA ASP A 220 12.47 4.80 28.36
C ASP A 220 11.19 5.28 27.64
N LEU A 221 10.02 4.77 28.04
CA LEU A 221 8.74 5.31 27.59
C LEU A 221 8.51 6.68 28.25
N PRO A 222 8.36 7.77 27.49
CA PRO A 222 8.10 9.09 28.07
C PRO A 222 6.86 9.06 28.95
N SER A 223 6.94 9.56 30.18
CA SER A 223 5.83 9.55 31.15
C SER A 223 4.57 10.32 30.69
N ASN A 224 4.70 11.18 29.68
CA ASN A 224 3.59 11.92 29.06
C ASN A 224 2.94 11.16 27.89
N THR A 225 3.28 9.89 27.68
CA THR A 225 2.62 9.01 26.70
C THR A 225 1.30 8.49 27.25
N ILE A 226 0.49 9.39 27.83
CA ILE A 226 -0.94 9.14 27.97
C ILE A 226 -1.43 9.05 26.54
N GLU A 227 -1.71 7.81 26.14
CA GLU A 227 -2.56 7.43 25.04
C GLU A 227 -3.34 8.62 24.47
N ASN A 228 -3.01 9.04 23.24
CA ASN A 228 -3.84 9.95 22.47
C ASN A 228 -5.32 9.58 22.73
N LEU A 229 -6.04 10.52 23.33
CA LEU A 229 -7.34 10.37 24.00
C LEU A 229 -8.48 9.81 23.12
N ASN A 230 -8.19 9.38 21.89
CA ASN A 230 -9.04 8.50 21.09
C ASN A 230 -8.98 7.03 21.55
N ARG A 231 -8.06 6.64 22.44
CA ARG A 231 -8.00 5.27 23.01
C ARG A 231 -9.07 4.97 24.07
N ILE A 232 -9.69 5.97 24.70
CA ILE A 232 -10.65 5.75 25.80
C ILE A 232 -12.02 5.24 25.32
N TYR A 233 -12.35 5.34 24.02
CA TYR A 233 -13.60 4.73 23.52
C TYR A 233 -13.54 3.19 23.38
N ILE A 234 -12.38 2.56 23.66
CA ILE A 234 -12.18 1.10 23.55
C ILE A 234 -12.26 0.38 24.92
N GLN A 235 -12.42 1.10 26.03
CA GLN A 235 -12.40 0.47 27.36
C GLN A 235 -13.74 -0.12 27.82
N SER A 236 -14.69 -0.35 26.92
CA SER A 236 -15.85 -1.20 27.19
C SER A 236 -15.97 -2.31 26.14
N HIS A 237 -15.30 -3.42 26.45
CA HIS A 237 -15.50 -4.76 25.92
C HIS A 237 -14.88 -5.09 24.55
N LEU A 238 -13.78 -5.87 24.57
CA LEU A 238 -13.55 -7.02 23.69
C LEU A 238 -13.90 -6.83 22.19
N GLN A 239 -13.65 -5.66 21.62
CA GLN A 239 -13.84 -5.41 20.19
C GLN A 239 -12.48 -5.29 19.52
N SER A 240 -12.30 -6.05 18.44
CA SER A 240 -11.24 -5.85 17.46
C SER A 240 -11.09 -4.35 17.19
N ARG A 241 -9.84 -3.87 17.08
CA ARG A 241 -9.58 -2.47 16.71
C ARG A 241 -10.38 -2.16 15.44
N LEU A 242 -11.20 -1.11 15.47
CA LEU A 242 -11.94 -0.65 14.30
C LEU A 242 -10.93 -0.21 13.23
N VAL A 243 -11.01 -0.83 12.04
CA VAL A 243 -10.19 -0.51 10.85
C VAL A 243 -11.12 -0.27 9.67
N VAL A 244 -10.96 0.86 8.98
CA VAL A 244 -11.69 1.15 7.74
C VAL A 244 -11.09 0.34 6.59
N LYS A 245 -11.83 -0.69 6.13
CA LYS A 245 -11.34 -1.62 5.08
C LYS A 245 -11.82 -1.30 3.66
N HIS A 246 -12.85 -0.46 3.51
CA HIS A 246 -13.38 -0.10 2.20
C HIS A 246 -12.43 0.84 1.45
N ILE A 247 -12.49 0.84 0.13
CA ILE A 247 -11.68 1.70 -0.76
C ILE A 247 -12.61 2.72 -1.44
N VAL A 248 -13.70 2.22 -2.03
CA VAL A 248 -14.68 3.04 -2.76
C VAL A 248 -16.06 2.81 -2.19
N CYS A 249 -16.81 3.88 -1.95
CA CYS A 249 -18.19 3.84 -1.50
C CYS A 249 -19.07 4.72 -2.40
N ILE A 250 -20.11 4.13 -2.97
CA ILE A 250 -21.04 4.78 -3.88
C ILE A 250 -22.46 4.75 -3.31
N ALA A 251 -23.31 5.66 -3.78
CA ALA A 251 -24.71 5.68 -3.37
C ALA A 251 -25.48 4.48 -3.92
N ASN A 252 -26.47 4.01 -3.17
CA ASN A 252 -27.39 2.95 -3.53
C ASN A 252 -28.86 3.36 -3.31
N GLY A 253 -29.78 2.54 -3.80
CA GLY A 253 -31.22 2.78 -3.69
C GLY A 253 -31.66 4.15 -4.21
N LEU A 254 -32.60 4.78 -3.49
CA LEU A 254 -33.13 6.11 -3.80
C LEU A 254 -32.10 7.24 -3.56
N PHE A 255 -31.07 7.00 -2.75
CA PHE A 255 -30.07 8.02 -2.46
C PHE A 255 -29.21 8.36 -3.69
N ARG A 256 -29.14 7.45 -4.69
CA ARG A 256 -28.44 7.66 -5.97
C ARG A 256 -28.90 8.87 -6.77
N THR A 257 -30.14 9.33 -6.57
CA THR A 257 -30.70 10.46 -7.33
C THR A 257 -30.32 11.82 -6.74
N TRP A 258 -29.69 11.82 -5.56
CA TRP A 258 -29.29 13.04 -4.88
C TRP A 258 -27.95 13.55 -5.46
N PRO A 259 -27.80 14.87 -5.68
CA PRO A 259 -26.53 15.45 -6.10
C PRO A 259 -25.40 15.09 -5.12
N GLU A 260 -24.21 14.78 -5.66
CA GLU A 260 -23.01 14.40 -4.88
C GLU A 260 -23.18 13.21 -3.93
N SER A 261 -24.21 12.36 -4.12
CA SER A 261 -24.48 11.21 -3.25
C SER A 261 -23.30 10.25 -3.10
N ASP A 262 -22.54 10.01 -4.17
CA ASP A 262 -21.36 9.13 -4.15
C ASP A 262 -20.23 9.75 -3.34
N LYS A 263 -20.00 11.06 -3.50
CA LYS A 263 -19.02 11.80 -2.70
C LYS A 263 -19.42 11.79 -1.22
N TRP A 264 -20.71 11.93 -0.91
CA TRP A 264 -21.20 11.80 0.46
C TRP A 264 -20.91 10.40 1.03
N CYS A 265 -21.16 9.34 0.25
CA CYS A 265 -20.84 7.97 0.66
C CYS A 265 -19.34 7.77 0.86
N GLN A 266 -18.50 8.20 -0.08
CA GLN A 266 -17.05 8.14 0.05
C GLN A 266 -16.57 8.84 1.33
N GLN A 267 -17.04 10.06 1.59
CA GLN A 267 -16.58 10.83 2.75
C GLN A 267 -17.10 10.26 4.06
N ASN A 268 -18.36 9.83 4.14
CA ASN A 268 -18.96 9.38 5.39
C ASN A 268 -18.66 7.93 5.72
N CYS A 269 -18.56 7.06 4.72
CA CYS A 269 -18.24 5.65 4.94
C CYS A 269 -16.76 5.40 5.22
N LEU A 270 -15.87 6.28 4.77
CA LEU A 270 -14.42 6.13 4.99
C LEU A 270 -13.83 7.09 6.02
N LYS A 271 -14.59 8.02 6.62
CA LYS A 271 -14.10 8.75 7.80
C LYS A 271 -13.95 7.81 9.01
N TYR A 272 -13.23 8.26 10.04
CA TYR A 272 -13.07 7.53 11.29
C TYR A 272 -13.75 8.25 12.47
N PRO A 273 -14.68 7.63 13.21
CA PRO A 273 -15.34 6.36 12.90
C PRO A 273 -16.29 6.48 11.70
N PRO A 274 -16.50 5.41 10.92
CA PRO A 274 -17.29 5.46 9.70
C PRO A 274 -18.79 5.57 10.00
N TYR A 275 -19.49 6.37 9.20
CA TYR A 275 -20.96 6.44 9.17
C TYR A 275 -21.44 6.00 7.79
N CYS A 276 -21.79 4.72 7.66
CA CYS A 276 -22.14 4.11 6.38
C CYS A 276 -23.48 3.38 6.44
N PRO A 277 -24.62 4.08 6.35
CA PRO A 277 -25.92 3.43 6.36
C PRO A 277 -26.10 2.55 5.11
N PRO A 278 -26.34 1.22 5.26
CA PRO A 278 -26.46 0.30 4.12
C PRO A 278 -27.62 0.64 3.17
N SER A 279 -28.63 1.36 3.66
CA SER A 279 -29.77 1.86 2.87
C SER A 279 -29.43 3.05 1.96
N ARG A 280 -28.22 3.62 2.08
CA ARG A 280 -27.75 4.73 1.24
C ARG A 280 -26.47 4.44 0.49
N CYS A 281 -25.58 3.62 1.04
CA CYS A 281 -24.24 3.42 0.48
C CYS A 281 -23.89 1.95 0.31
N SER A 282 -23.25 1.63 -0.80
CA SER A 282 -22.58 0.35 -1.07
C SER A 282 -21.07 0.61 -1.12
N CYS A 283 -20.29 -0.21 -0.42
CA CYS A 283 -18.86 -0.01 -0.27
C CYS A 283 -18.07 -1.24 -0.72
N LEU A 284 -17.13 -0.98 -1.62
CA LEU A 284 -16.19 -1.92 -2.17
C LEU A 284 -14.93 -1.98 -1.32
N LYS A 285 -14.51 -3.20 -0.97
CA LYS A 285 -13.15 -3.50 -0.46
C LYS A 285 -12.31 -4.27 -1.48
N SER A 286 -12.99 -4.91 -2.42
CA SER A 286 -12.50 -5.87 -3.40
C SER A 286 -13.42 -5.82 -4.61
N CYS A 287 -12.96 -6.28 -5.76
CA CYS A 287 -13.83 -6.39 -6.91
C CYS A 287 -13.63 -7.71 -7.64
N LYS A 288 -14.74 -8.43 -7.83
CA LYS A 288 -14.78 -9.61 -8.68
C LYS A 288 -15.72 -9.35 -9.85
N ALA A 289 -15.29 -9.71 -11.06
CA ALA A 289 -16.20 -9.75 -12.18
C ALA A 289 -17.34 -10.77 -11.92
N ILE A 290 -18.57 -10.38 -12.26
CA ILE A 290 -19.77 -11.20 -12.04
C ILE A 290 -20.53 -11.47 -13.35
N GLY A 291 -21.43 -12.46 -13.33
CA GLY A 291 -22.33 -12.75 -14.43
C GLY A 291 -21.56 -13.23 -15.67
N LYS A 292 -21.78 -12.59 -16.82
CA LYS A 292 -21.13 -12.98 -18.09
C LYS A 292 -19.62 -12.74 -18.12
N LEU A 293 -19.10 -11.94 -17.19
CA LEU A 293 -17.68 -11.61 -17.10
C LEU A 293 -16.97 -12.45 -16.03
N GLU A 294 -17.71 -13.22 -15.22
CA GLU A 294 -17.10 -14.07 -14.19
C GLU A 294 -16.17 -15.11 -14.83
N GLY A 295 -14.91 -15.15 -14.37
CA GLY A 295 -13.90 -16.09 -14.87
C GLY A 295 -13.31 -15.75 -16.24
N VAL A 296 -13.68 -14.61 -16.83
CA VAL A 296 -13.07 -14.13 -18.08
C VAL A 296 -11.74 -13.44 -17.75
N GLU A 297 -10.66 -13.91 -18.38
CA GLU A 297 -9.31 -13.36 -18.18
C GLU A 297 -9.27 -11.84 -18.43
N GLY A 298 -8.63 -11.11 -17.52
CA GLY A 298 -8.49 -9.65 -17.59
C GLY A 298 -9.69 -8.82 -17.08
N THR A 299 -10.85 -9.44 -16.81
CA THR A 299 -12.03 -8.69 -16.32
C THR A 299 -11.92 -8.24 -14.88
N ASP A 300 -11.23 -9.00 -14.03
CA ASP A 300 -10.90 -8.56 -12.68
C ASP A 300 -9.96 -7.35 -12.72
N VAL A 301 -8.98 -7.32 -13.62
CA VAL A 301 -8.10 -6.15 -13.82
C VAL A 301 -8.92 -4.92 -14.24
N TYR A 302 -9.85 -5.09 -15.18
CA TYR A 302 -10.78 -4.02 -15.57
C TYR A 302 -11.58 -3.51 -14.36
N CYS A 303 -12.08 -4.41 -13.53
CA CYS A 303 -12.85 -3.99 -12.38
C CYS A 303 -12.01 -3.27 -11.33
N HIS A 304 -10.86 -3.81 -10.97
CA HIS A 304 -9.95 -3.19 -10.01
C HIS A 304 -9.61 -1.76 -10.44
N ARG A 305 -9.26 -1.57 -11.72
CA ARG A 305 -8.91 -0.26 -12.29
C ARG A 305 -10.04 0.78 -12.23
N ARG A 306 -11.28 0.35 -12.45
CA ARG A 306 -12.44 1.27 -12.57
C ARG A 306 -13.20 1.45 -11.26
N CYS A 307 -13.20 0.42 -10.41
CA CYS A 307 -14.09 0.31 -9.25
C CYS A 307 -13.37 0.38 -7.90
N LEU A 308 -12.06 0.11 -7.83
CA LEU A 308 -11.28 0.16 -6.59
C LEU A 308 -10.30 1.34 -6.54
N ARG A 309 -10.63 2.42 -7.25
CA ARG A 309 -9.87 3.67 -7.26
C ARG A 309 -10.80 4.86 -7.10
N TYR A 310 -10.37 5.89 -6.37
CA TYR A 310 -11.13 7.12 -6.19
C TYR A 310 -10.46 8.31 -6.92
N PRO A 311 -11.24 9.15 -7.64
CA PRO A 311 -12.66 9.00 -7.95
C PRO A 311 -12.92 7.77 -8.84
N THR A 312 -14.01 7.07 -8.57
CA THR A 312 -14.39 5.86 -9.32
C THR A 312 -15.14 6.21 -10.60
N ASP A 313 -14.88 5.47 -11.67
CA ASP A 313 -15.61 5.48 -12.93
C ASP A 313 -16.29 4.12 -13.21
N CYS A 314 -16.55 3.36 -12.14
CA CYS A 314 -17.13 2.02 -12.19
C CYS A 314 -18.48 2.00 -12.91
N PRO A 315 -18.66 1.17 -13.95
CA PRO A 315 -19.95 0.99 -14.58
C PRO A 315 -20.95 0.34 -13.62
N ARG A 316 -21.96 1.10 -13.18
CA ARG A 316 -22.96 0.67 -12.17
C ARG A 316 -23.81 -0.56 -12.54
N MET A 317 -23.72 -1.07 -13.76
CA MET A 317 -24.59 -2.15 -14.26
C MET A 317 -23.95 -3.55 -14.28
N ASN A 318 -22.63 -3.70 -14.10
CA ASN A 318 -21.94 -4.97 -14.36
C ASN A 318 -20.98 -5.43 -13.25
N VAL A 319 -21.05 -4.82 -12.08
CA VAL A 319 -20.12 -5.10 -10.98
C VAL A 319 -20.89 -5.16 -9.69
N ASN A 320 -20.76 -6.26 -8.93
CA ASN A 320 -21.24 -6.26 -7.56
C ASN A 320 -20.27 -5.44 -6.72
N ALA A 321 -20.76 -4.29 -6.29
CA ALA A 321 -20.20 -3.53 -5.18
C ALA A 321 -20.76 -3.99 -3.84
#